data_AF-A0A3C0QD93-F1
#
_entry.id   AF-A0A3C0QD93-F1
#
_cell.length_a   1.000
_cell.length_b   1.000
_cell.length_c   1.000
_cell.angle_alpha   90.00
_cell.angle_beta   90.00
_cell.angle_gamma   90.00
#
_symmetry.space_group_name_H-M   'P 1'
#
loop_
_entity.id
_entity.type
_entity.pdbx_description
1 polymer ?
#
loop_
_entity_poly.entity_id
_entity_poly.type
_entity_poly.pdbx_seq_one_letter_code
_entity_poly.pdbx_strand_id
1 'polypeptide(L)'
;VIAGASGVVGVDTGLVHLAAALGTPCVTLYGATDPGLIGTVGEAQLHLRADFPCAPCQERKCSFQGGAEVFPACYGSLPPARVWQALAANMAGDAAAGGTS
;
A
#
# COMPACT_ATOMS: atom_id res chain seq x y z
N VAL A 1 6.55 -13.37 9.23
CA VAL A 1 7.86 -12.81 9.62
C VAL A 1 8.06 -11.54 8.80
N ILE A 2 8.05 -10.35 9.43
CA ILE A 2 8.27 -9.04 8.76
C ILE A 2 9.72 -8.57 8.98
N ALA A 3 10.28 -8.85 10.16
CA ALA A 3 11.68 -8.61 10.46
C ALA A 3 12.59 -9.38 9.48
N GLY A 4 13.38 -8.64 8.69
CA GLY A 4 14.30 -9.19 7.67
C GLY A 4 13.75 -9.20 6.24
N ALA A 5 12.52 -8.71 5.99
CA ALA A 5 12.03 -8.50 4.63
C ALA A 5 12.69 -7.26 4.01
N SER A 6 13.04 -7.33 2.72
CA SER A 6 13.55 -6.16 1.98
C SER A 6 12.45 -5.14 1.66
N GLY A 7 11.19 -5.56 1.67
CA GLY A 7 10.05 -4.70 1.45
C GLY A 7 8.72 -5.43 1.70
N VAL A 8 7.67 -4.68 2.00
CA VAL A 8 6.36 -5.22 2.40
C VAL A 8 5.26 -4.58 1.56
N VAL A 9 4.32 -5.40 1.06
CA VAL A 9 3.07 -4.92 0.45
C VAL A 9 1.89 -5.41 1.28
N GLY A 10 0.97 -4.53 1.63
CA GLY A 10 -0.19 -4.89 2.45
C GLY A 10 -1.45 -4.09 2.13
N VAL A 11 -2.60 -4.70 2.41
CA VAL A 11 -3.93 -4.05 2.43
C VAL A 11 -4.45 -3.86 3.87
N ASP A 12 -3.79 -4.49 4.84
CA ASP A 12 -4.18 -4.51 6.24
C ASP A 12 -3.31 -3.53 7.02
N THR A 13 -3.93 -2.51 7.62
CA THR A 13 -3.21 -1.49 8.37
C THR A 13 -2.44 -2.07 9.55
N GLY A 14 -2.85 -3.21 10.11
CA GLY A 14 -2.15 -3.85 11.23
C GLY A 14 -0.70 -4.26 10.91
N LEU A 15 -0.47 -4.84 9.74
CA LEU A 15 0.87 -5.27 9.30
C LEU A 15 1.75 -4.08 8.89
N VAL A 16 1.12 -3.01 8.40
CA VAL A 16 1.80 -1.78 7.98
C VAL A 16 2.36 -1.02 9.19
N HIS A 17 1.64 -0.98 10.32
CA HIS A 17 2.18 -0.38 11.56
C HIS A 17 3.43 -1.12 12.05
N LEU A 18 3.46 -2.45 11.90
CA LEU A 18 4.62 -3.25 12.29
C LEU A 18 5.80 -3.05 11.33
N ALA A 19 5.55 -2.92 10.02
CA ALA A 19 6.59 -2.57 9.05
C ALA A 19 7.17 -1.18 9.31
N ALA A 20 6.33 -0.19 9.64
CA ALA A 20 6.75 1.16 10.01
C ALA A 20 7.62 1.15 11.28
N ALA A 21 7.22 0.40 12.31
CA ALA A 21 7.99 0.28 13.55
C ALA A 21 9.37 -0.38 13.35
N LEU A 22 9.50 -1.24 12.34
CA LEU A 22 10.75 -1.91 11.97
C LEU A 22 11.58 -1.13 10.93
N GLY A 23 11.13 0.05 10.50
CA GLY A 23 11.79 0.83 9.44
C GLY A 23 11.83 0.12 8.09
N THR A 24 10.99 -0.90 7.87
CA THR A 24 11.02 -1.68 6.64
C THR A 24 10.22 -0.96 5.54
N PRO A 25 10.77 -0.81 4.32
CA PRO A 25 10.05 -0.23 3.20
C PRO A 25 8.70 -0.90 2.98
N CYS A 26 7.62 -0.12 3.02
CA CYS A 26 6.27 -0.65 2.91
C CYS A 26 5.40 0.14 1.94
N VAL A 27 4.63 -0.60 1.14
CA VAL A 27 3.56 -0.05 0.29
C VAL A 27 2.22 -0.58 0.80
N THR A 28 1.33 0.35 1.17
CA THR A 28 -0.03 0.04 1.57
C THR A 28 -1.01 0.36 0.44
N LEU A 29 -1.87 -0.60 0.12
CA LEU A 29 -2.86 -0.48 -0.95
C LEU A 29 -4.23 -0.10 -0.37
N TYR A 30 -4.72 1.07 -0.78
CA TYR A 30 -5.99 1.62 -0.37
C TYR A 30 -7.00 1.55 -1.51
N GLY A 31 -7.97 0.64 -1.39
CA GLY A 31 -9.10 0.51 -2.31
C GLY A 31 -10.32 1.30 -1.85
N ALA A 32 -11.14 0.70 -0.97
CA ALA A 32 -12.34 1.34 -0.43
C ALA A 32 -12.01 2.36 0.69
N THR A 33 -10.90 2.20 1.38
CA THR A 33 -10.58 2.96 2.59
C THR A 33 -9.76 4.21 2.28
N ASP A 34 -10.08 5.33 2.94
CA ASP A 34 -9.27 6.56 2.84
C ASP A 34 -8.03 6.45 3.75
N PRO A 35 -6.80 6.53 3.21
CA PRO A 35 -5.58 6.57 4.02
C PRO A 35 -5.46 7.80 4.91
N GLY A 36 -6.20 8.89 4.67
CA GLY A 36 -6.21 10.06 5.55
C GLY A 36 -6.71 9.78 6.97
N LEU A 37 -7.42 8.66 7.18
CA LEU A 37 -7.99 8.28 8.48
C LEU A 37 -7.09 7.33 9.29
N ILE A 38 -6.23 6.56 8.61
CA ILE A 38 -5.51 5.41 9.21
C ILE A 38 -4.11 5.17 8.60
N GLY A 39 -3.59 6.11 7.83
CA GLY A 39 -2.30 6.00 7.17
C GLY A 39 -1.14 6.02 8.16
N THR A 40 -0.19 5.12 7.97
CA THR A 40 1.08 5.16 8.72
C THR A 40 1.93 6.36 8.30
N VAL A 41 2.63 6.94 9.26
CA VAL A 41 3.56 8.06 9.05
C VAL A 41 5.01 7.56 9.20
N GLY A 42 5.87 7.87 8.23
CA GLY A 42 7.29 7.49 8.22
C GLY A 42 7.90 7.58 6.81
N GLU A 43 9.21 7.82 6.71
CA GLU A 43 9.88 8.09 5.43
C GLU A 43 9.86 6.90 4.45
N ALA A 44 9.81 5.67 4.98
CA ALA A 44 9.77 4.45 4.18
C ALA A 44 8.34 3.88 4.00
N GLN A 45 7.29 4.68 4.27
CA GLN A 45 5.89 4.25 4.18
C GLN A 45 5.19 4.95 3.01
N LEU A 46 4.76 4.17 2.01
CA LEU A 46 4.06 4.66 0.83
C LEU A 46 2.62 4.16 0.80
N HIS A 47 1.68 5.05 0.48
CA HIS A 47 0.26 4.71 0.34
C HIS A 47 -0.17 4.82 -1.12
N LEU A 48 -0.50 3.70 -1.75
CA LEU A 48 -1.10 3.68 -3.08
C LEU A 48 -2.61 3.66 -2.98
N ARG A 49 -3.25 4.68 -3.56
CA ARG A 49 -4.70 4.82 -3.60
C ARG A 49 -5.22 4.33 -4.94
N ALA A 50 -6.30 3.56 -4.89
CA ALA A 50 -7.04 3.20 -6.08
C ALA A 50 -7.62 4.47 -6.72
N ASP A 51 -7.40 4.60 -8.02
CA ASP A 51 -8.02 5.62 -8.86
C ASP A 51 -9.19 4.96 -9.59
N PHE A 52 -10.36 4.96 -8.95
CA PHE A 52 -11.54 4.25 -9.43
C PHE A 52 -12.81 5.00 -9.05
N PRO A 53 -13.88 4.98 -9.88
CA PRO A 53 -15.07 5.83 -9.66
C PRO A 53 -15.75 5.71 -8.30
N CYS A 54 -15.67 4.55 -7.63
CA CYS A 54 -16.22 4.38 -6.30
C CYS A 54 -15.20 4.57 -5.17
N ALA A 55 -13.90 4.71 -5.43
CA ALA A 55 -12.88 4.80 -4.40
C ALA A 55 -12.60 6.25 -3.96
N PRO A 56 -12.49 6.54 -2.65
CA PRO A 56 -12.74 5.65 -1.50
C PRO A 56 -14.23 5.60 -1.11
N CYS A 57 -14.90 4.44 -1.24
CA CYS A 57 -16.32 4.29 -0.88
C CYS A 57 -16.56 4.00 0.61
N GLN A 58 -15.52 3.61 1.35
CA GLN A 58 -15.57 3.19 2.76
C GLN A 58 -16.49 1.98 3.03
N GLU A 59 -16.86 1.24 1.98
CA GLU A 59 -17.72 0.07 2.07
C GLU A 59 -16.95 -1.18 2.50
N ARG A 60 -17.52 -1.96 3.43
CA ARG A 60 -16.95 -3.27 3.84
C ARG A 60 -17.09 -4.34 2.76
N LYS A 61 -18.11 -4.22 1.91
CA LYS A 61 -18.39 -5.13 0.80
C LYS A 61 -18.51 -4.32 -0.47
N CYS A 62 -17.72 -4.67 -1.49
CA CYS A 62 -17.81 -4.01 -2.77
C CYS A 62 -19.18 -4.29 -3.42
N SER A 63 -19.91 -3.24 -3.75
CA SER A 63 -21.23 -3.28 -4.40
C SER A 63 -21.19 -2.84 -5.87
N PHE A 64 -19.99 -2.64 -6.43
CA PHE A 64 -19.82 -2.24 -7.82
C PHE A 64 -20.34 -3.32 -8.77
N GLN A 65 -21.28 -2.94 -9.66
CA GLN A 65 -21.97 -3.86 -10.56
C GLN A 65 -21.43 -3.82 -12.00
N GLY A 66 -20.49 -2.93 -12.31
CA GLY A 66 -19.81 -2.94 -13.61
C GLY A 66 -18.91 -4.17 -13.74
N GLY A 67 -18.78 -4.69 -14.96
CA GLY A 67 -17.83 -5.77 -15.23
C GLY A 67 -16.42 -5.35 -14.85
N ALA A 68 -15.76 -6.12 -13.99
CA ALA A 68 -14.39 -5.88 -13.57
C ALA A 68 -13.61 -7.19 -13.61
N GLU A 69 -12.38 -7.15 -14.11
CA GLU A 69 -11.49 -8.31 -14.15
C GLU A 69 -10.92 -8.66 -12.76
N VAL A 70 -10.91 -7.68 -11.85
CA VAL A 70 -10.40 -7.80 -10.48
C VAL A 70 -11.51 -7.41 -9.50
N PHE A 71 -11.65 -8.14 -8.39
CA PHE A 71 -12.63 -7.86 -7.35
C PHE A 71 -11.96 -7.73 -5.97
N PRO A 72 -12.20 -6.65 -5.20
CA PRO A 72 -12.99 -5.45 -5.52
C PRO A 72 -12.51 -4.67 -6.75
N ALA A 73 -13.45 -4.11 -7.51
CA ALA A 73 -13.17 -3.46 -8.81
C ALA A 73 -12.15 -2.32 -8.74
N CYS A 74 -12.12 -1.59 -7.63
CA CYS A 74 -11.18 -0.48 -7.43
C CYS A 74 -9.71 -0.89 -7.46
N TYR A 75 -9.37 -2.14 -7.08
CA TYR A 75 -8.00 -2.65 -7.18
C TYR A 75 -7.52 -2.84 -8.61
N GLY A 76 -8.42 -2.82 -9.62
CA GLY A 76 -8.01 -2.82 -11.03
C GLY A 76 -7.12 -1.63 -11.40
N SER A 77 -7.24 -0.51 -10.68
CA SER A 77 -6.38 0.68 -10.85
C SER A 77 -5.00 0.55 -10.16
N LEU A 78 -4.79 -0.53 -9.40
CA LEU A 78 -3.56 -0.87 -8.69
C LEU A 78 -2.96 -2.18 -9.24
N PRO A 79 -2.59 -2.24 -10.52
CA PRO A 79 -2.04 -3.46 -11.11
C PRO A 79 -0.70 -3.83 -10.44
N PRO A 80 -0.32 -5.13 -10.43
CA PRO A 80 0.91 -5.60 -9.77
C PRO A 80 2.18 -4.84 -10.21
N ALA A 81 2.28 -4.47 -11.48
CA ALA A 81 3.40 -3.70 -12.00
C ALA A 81 3.55 -2.32 -11.33
N ARG A 82 2.43 -1.61 -11.13
CA ARG A 82 2.42 -0.30 -10.45
C ARG A 82 2.80 -0.45 -8.98
N VAL A 83 2.28 -1.48 -8.31
CA VAL A 83 2.60 -1.78 -6.91
C VAL A 83 4.08 -2.11 -6.74
N TRP A 84 4.62 -2.95 -7.62
CA TRP A 84 6.03 -3.30 -7.60
C TRP A 84 6.94 -2.11 -7.86
N GLN A 85 6.66 -1.30 -8.89
CA GLN A 85 7.45 -0.11 -9.20
C GLN A 85 7.53 0.85 -8.00
N ALA A 86 6.40 1.03 -7.31
CA ALA A 86 6.32 1.87 -6.13
C ALA A 86 7.15 1.31 -4.96
N LEU A 87 7.07 0.00 -4.71
CA LEU A 87 7.86 -0.64 -3.66
C LEU A 87 9.35 -0.59 -3.97
N ALA A 88 9.74 -0.91 -5.21
CA ALA A 88 11.14 -0.89 -5.63
C ALA A 88 11.75 0.51 -5.50
N ALA A 89 11.02 1.57 -5.86
CA ALA A 89 11.45 2.95 -5.65
C ALA A 89 11.61 3.28 -4.16
N ASN A 90 10.68 2.84 -3.31
CA ASN A 90 10.73 3.04 -1.87
C ASN A 90 11.93 2.31 -1.22
N MET A 91 12.20 1.07 -1.63
CA MET A 91 13.37 0.30 -1.19
C MET A 91 14.70 0.93 -1.62
N ALA A 92 14.75 1.52 -2.82
CA ALA A 92 15.93 2.23 -3.30
C ALA A 92 16.18 3.56 -2.54
N GLY A 93 15.12 4.25 -2.13
CA GLY A 93 15.20 5.44 -1.29
C GLY A 93 15.70 5.14 0.13
N ASP A 94 15.26 4.04 0.71
CA ASP A 94 15.71 3.58 2.04
C ASP A 94 17.18 3.14 2.02
N ALA A 95 17.63 2.43 0.97
CA ALA A 95 19.03 2.09 0.79
C ALA A 95 19.95 3.32 0.67
N ALA A 96 19.43 4.44 0.15
CA ALA A 96 20.16 5.71 0.09
C ALA A 96 20.17 6.46 1.43
N ALA A 97 19.16 6.27 2.29
CA ALA A 97 19.07 6.86 3.63
C ALA A 97 19.84 6.06 4.70
N GLY A 98 19.95 4.74 4.54
CA GLY A 98 20.68 3.83 5.44
C GLY A 98 22.21 3.85 5.30
N GLY A 99 22.75 4.75 4.49
CA GLY A 99 24.18 4.89 4.22
C GLY A 99 24.94 5.75 5.24
N THR A 100 24.67 5.67 6.54
CA THR A 100 25.61 5.99 7.63
C THR A 100 25.01 5.59 8.98
N SER A 101 25.50 4.49 9.56
CA SER A 101 25.93 4.36 10.97
C SER A 101 26.62 3.01 11.16
#